data_AF-A0A7K1KNE8-F1
#
_entry.id   AF-A0A7K1KNE8-F1
#
_cell.length_a   1.000
_cell.length_b   1.000
_cell.length_c   1.000
_cell.angle_alpha   90.00
_cell.angle_beta   90.00
_cell.angle_gamma   90.00
#
_symmetry.space_group_name_H-M   'P 1'
#
loop_
_entity.id
_entity.type
_entity.pdbx_description
1 polymer ?
#
loop_
_entity_poly.entity_id
_entity_poly.type
_entity_poly.pdbx_seq_one_letter_code
_entity_poly.pdbx_strand_id
1 'polypeptide(L)'
;MRTLFLTLLLLLATASGALALDTYDDAPAPASLQQDLEPAGHDESDEAAARQDEPQPDTGQTSDTDPDRMREAAEGFDPDQEPAPARSGYVSVIKDDLRLEPLGTMTLRDGTILEIMDFVKLGKFYIYLSGKLNSRSSTVVSFTRLSDLQMWASITFRDQHTLTVVDRGRKEMFFTEARLYLGTDSPNTFTFTTLNRNNFQPETAVVYKRDVASITIN
;
A
#
# COMPACT_ATOMS: atom_id res chain seq x y z
N MET A 1 16.62 9.19 64.86
CA MET A 1 15.60 10.21 64.58
C MET A 1 14.41 9.55 63.89
N ARG A 2 13.21 9.67 64.50
CA ARG A 2 11.84 9.66 63.93
C ARG A 2 11.43 8.45 63.04
N THR A 3 10.65 7.45 63.47
CA THR A 3 9.19 7.37 63.79
C THR A 3 8.20 7.65 62.63
N LEU A 4 7.29 6.68 62.41
CA LEU A 4 5.90 6.76 61.87
C LEU A 4 5.77 6.95 60.34
N PHE A 5 5.02 6.18 59.52
CA PHE A 5 3.65 5.60 59.58
C PHE A 5 3.64 4.28 58.75
N LEU A 6 3.12 3.11 59.14
CA LEU A 6 1.77 2.65 59.52
C LEU A 6 0.63 2.91 58.50
N THR A 7 0.30 1.84 57.76
CA THR A 7 -1.05 1.30 57.41
C THR A 7 -2.17 2.21 56.87
N LEU A 8 -2.65 1.87 55.67
CA LEU A 8 -4.05 2.01 55.23
C LEU A 8 -4.39 0.84 54.26
N LEU A 9 -5.04 -0.23 54.74
CA LEU A 9 -6.47 -0.61 54.50
C LEU A 9 -6.81 -0.70 52.99
N LEU A 10 -7.01 -1.84 52.32
CA LEU A 10 -7.89 -3.02 52.49
C LEU A 10 -9.39 -2.71 52.70
N LEU A 11 -10.17 -2.76 51.59
CA LEU A 11 -11.62 -3.08 51.39
C LEU A 11 -12.07 -2.29 50.12
N LEU A 12 -12.85 -2.75 49.12
CA LEU A 12 -13.99 -3.69 49.00
C LEU A 12 -13.81 -4.52 47.71
N ALA A 13 -14.02 -5.85 47.67
CA ALA A 13 -15.28 -6.59 47.79
C ALA A 13 -16.27 -6.39 46.61
N THR A 14 -16.24 -7.37 45.69
CA THR A 14 -17.38 -8.07 45.08
C THR A 14 -18.59 -7.27 44.56
N ALA A 15 -18.79 -7.30 43.24
CA ALA A 15 -20.13 -7.35 42.66
C ALA A 15 -20.21 -8.53 41.69
N SER A 16 -20.79 -9.61 42.20
CA SER A 16 -21.33 -10.72 41.44
C SER A 16 -22.50 -10.22 40.59
N GLY A 17 -22.48 -10.50 39.29
CA GLY A 17 -23.62 -10.31 38.40
C GLY A 17 -23.75 -11.53 37.50
N ALA A 18 -24.36 -12.58 38.02
CA ALA A 18 -24.84 -13.72 37.26
C ALA A 18 -26.33 -13.56 36.98
N LEU A 19 -26.76 -14.18 35.87
CA LEU A 19 -28.13 -14.58 35.47
C LEU A 19 -28.93 -13.63 34.56
N ALA A 20 -28.98 -13.99 33.28
CA ALA A 20 -30.20 -14.38 32.54
C ALA A 20 -29.71 -14.93 31.18
N LEU A 21 -29.60 -16.26 30.98
CA LEU A 21 -30.64 -17.08 30.36
C LEU A 21 -31.84 -16.29 29.84
N ASP A 22 -31.84 -16.01 28.54
CA ASP A 22 -33.05 -16.08 27.74
C ASP A 22 -32.75 -16.90 26.49
N THR A 23 -33.26 -18.12 26.53
CA THR A 23 -33.54 -19.00 25.40
C THR A 23 -34.47 -18.29 24.44
N TYR A 24 -34.00 -17.95 23.24
CA TYR A 24 -34.89 -17.78 22.08
C TYR A 24 -34.90 -19.07 21.29
N ASP A 25 -35.93 -19.83 21.60
CA ASP A 25 -36.50 -20.91 20.83
C ASP A 25 -37.19 -20.33 19.57
N ASP A 26 -37.06 -21.06 18.48
CA ASP A 26 -38.02 -21.20 17.38
C ASP A 26 -38.65 -19.94 16.74
N ALA A 27 -38.16 -19.56 15.56
CA ALA A 27 -39.05 -19.04 14.50
C ALA A 27 -38.49 -19.39 13.10
N PRO A 28 -39.34 -19.93 12.19
CA PRO A 28 -38.93 -20.60 10.96
C PRO A 28 -38.47 -19.65 9.85
N ALA A 29 -37.61 -20.19 8.98
CA ALA A 29 -37.20 -19.58 7.73
C ALA A 29 -38.40 -19.26 6.82
N PRO A 30 -38.52 -18.02 6.30
CA PRO A 30 -39.42 -17.76 5.19
C PRO A 30 -38.79 -18.24 3.88
N ALA A 31 -39.39 -19.32 3.37
CA ALA A 31 -39.62 -19.68 1.98
C ALA A 31 -38.70 -19.11 0.88
N SER A 32 -38.02 -20.04 0.23
CA SER A 32 -37.57 -19.99 -1.15
C SER A 32 -38.64 -19.38 -2.07
N LEU A 33 -38.34 -18.24 -2.70
CA LEU A 33 -39.03 -17.79 -3.90
C LEU A 33 -38.16 -18.17 -5.10
N GLN A 34 -38.43 -19.36 -5.64
CA GLN A 34 -38.18 -19.67 -7.04
C GLN A 34 -39.03 -18.71 -7.87
N GLN A 35 -38.37 -17.87 -8.68
CA GLN A 35 -38.96 -17.36 -9.90
C GLN A 35 -38.08 -17.83 -11.05
N ASP A 36 -38.48 -18.97 -11.60
CA ASP A 36 -38.26 -19.32 -13.00
C ASP A 36 -38.89 -18.22 -13.88
N LEU A 37 -38.07 -17.57 -14.70
CA LEU A 37 -38.48 -16.77 -15.85
C LEU A 37 -37.33 -16.74 -16.88
N GLU A 38 -37.16 -17.85 -17.56
CA GLU A 38 -36.94 -17.86 -19.01
C GLU A 38 -38.26 -18.37 -19.63
N PRO A 39 -38.63 -18.07 -20.91
CA PRO A 39 -37.73 -17.93 -22.04
C PRO A 39 -38.16 -16.91 -23.14
N ALA A 40 -37.40 -16.97 -24.25
CA ALA A 40 -37.68 -16.47 -25.61
C ALA A 40 -37.39 -14.96 -25.81
N GLY A 41 -36.70 -14.55 -26.85
CA GLY A 41 -36.27 -15.21 -28.08
C GLY A 41 -36.21 -14.16 -29.19
N HIS A 42 -35.33 -14.37 -30.17
CA HIS A 42 -35.25 -13.67 -31.46
C HIS A 42 -34.97 -12.15 -31.42
N ASP A 43 -33.82 -11.75 -31.96
CA ASP A 43 -33.88 -11.20 -33.32
C ASP A 43 -32.62 -11.55 -34.11
N GLU A 44 -32.87 -11.89 -35.36
CA GLU A 44 -31.94 -12.31 -36.39
C GLU A 44 -31.41 -11.08 -37.15
N SER A 45 -30.20 -11.22 -37.69
CA SER A 45 -29.77 -10.72 -39.01
C SER A 45 -29.75 -9.22 -39.30
N ASP A 46 -28.57 -8.73 -39.68
CA ASP A 46 -28.24 -8.12 -40.99
C ASP A 46 -26.80 -7.57 -40.91
N GLU A 47 -25.83 -8.08 -41.68
CA GLU A 47 -25.48 -7.63 -43.05
C GLU A 47 -24.92 -6.18 -43.06
N ALA A 48 -23.81 -5.76 -43.66
CA ALA A 48 -22.67 -6.32 -44.39
C ALA A 48 -21.63 -5.18 -44.56
N ALA A 49 -20.48 -5.55 -45.16
CA ALA A 49 -19.63 -4.71 -46.03
C ALA A 49 -18.86 -3.52 -45.41
N ALA A 50 -17.54 -3.62 -45.24
CA ALA A 50 -16.48 -3.44 -46.25
C ALA A 50 -16.17 -1.96 -46.59
N ARG A 51 -14.89 -1.58 -46.35
CA ARG A 51 -13.99 -0.63 -47.07
C ARG A 51 -12.87 -0.26 -46.09
N GLN A 52 -11.65 -0.81 -46.22
CA GLN A 52 -10.58 -0.37 -47.13
C GLN A 52 -10.46 1.16 -47.21
N ASP A 53 -9.48 1.70 -46.50
CA ASP A 53 -8.74 2.89 -46.91
C ASP A 53 -7.29 2.74 -46.38
N GLU A 54 -6.44 2.13 -47.21
CA GLU A 54 -5.03 2.44 -47.20
C GLU A 54 -4.83 3.77 -47.94
N PRO A 55 -3.97 4.64 -47.41
CA PRO A 55 -3.03 5.30 -48.30
C PRO A 55 -1.61 5.25 -47.74
N GLN A 56 -0.74 4.53 -48.45
CA GLN A 56 0.67 4.87 -48.61
C GLN A 56 0.87 5.42 -50.04
N PRO A 57 1.98 6.09 -50.39
CA PRO A 57 3.06 6.64 -49.57
C PRO A 57 3.35 8.13 -49.90
N ASP A 58 4.11 8.83 -49.06
CA ASP A 58 4.98 9.87 -49.60
C ASP A 58 6.32 9.96 -48.86
N THR A 59 7.31 10.11 -49.72
CA THR A 59 8.75 10.13 -49.59
C THR A 59 9.27 11.51 -49.17
N GLY A 60 10.33 11.50 -48.35
CA GLY A 60 11.36 12.54 -48.38
C GLY A 60 11.42 13.44 -47.16
N GLN A 61 12.40 13.17 -46.28
CA GLN A 61 13.58 14.03 -46.16
C GLN A 61 14.58 13.41 -45.17
N THR A 62 15.75 13.11 -45.72
CA THR A 62 16.98 12.76 -45.02
C THR A 62 17.44 13.96 -44.19
N SER A 63 17.60 13.81 -42.88
CA SER A 63 18.41 14.72 -42.08
C SER A 63 19.85 14.22 -42.07
N ASP A 64 20.68 14.95 -42.78
CA ASP A 64 22.13 14.84 -42.80
C ASP A 64 22.70 14.84 -41.37
N THR A 65 23.22 13.69 -40.95
CA THR A 65 24.09 13.60 -39.77
C THR A 65 25.52 13.55 -40.28
N ASP A 66 26.16 14.72 -40.27
CA ASP A 66 27.56 14.96 -40.65
C ASP A 66 28.51 14.38 -39.57
N PRO A 67 29.33 13.35 -39.88
CA PRO A 67 30.19 12.68 -38.90
C PRO A 67 31.59 13.30 -38.74
N ASP A 68 31.92 14.43 -39.37
CA ASP A 68 33.30 14.94 -39.45
C ASP A 68 33.72 15.97 -38.38
N ARG A 69 33.03 16.06 -37.23
CA ARG A 69 33.37 17.02 -36.15
C ARG A 69 34.00 16.44 -34.88
N MET A 70 34.56 15.24 -34.92
CA MET A 70 35.35 14.69 -33.80
C MET A 70 36.76 14.32 -34.22
N ARG A 71 37.60 15.32 -34.43
CA ARG A 71 39.05 15.14 -34.44
C ARG A 71 39.76 16.43 -34.02
N GLU A 72 40.01 16.58 -32.72
CA GLU A 72 41.18 17.26 -32.13
C GLU A 72 41.08 17.34 -30.60
N ALA A 73 41.81 16.44 -29.93
CA ALA A 73 42.51 16.68 -28.66
C ALA A 73 43.21 15.37 -28.27
N ALA A 74 44.32 15.08 -28.95
CA ALA A 74 45.28 14.08 -28.52
C ALA A 74 46.51 14.82 -27.99
N GLU A 75 46.64 14.94 -26.67
CA GLU A 75 47.92 15.29 -26.03
C GLU A 75 48.08 14.51 -24.72
N GLY A 76 49.18 13.75 -24.64
CA GLY A 76 49.84 13.37 -23.39
C GLY A 76 49.39 12.05 -22.72
N PHE A 77 49.86 10.91 -23.22
CA PHE A 77 49.90 9.66 -22.44
C PHE A 77 51.33 9.50 -21.88
N ASP A 78 51.50 9.68 -20.58
CA ASP A 78 52.75 9.50 -19.84
C ASP A 78 52.71 8.13 -19.13
N PRO A 79 53.55 7.14 -19.50
CA PRO A 79 53.41 5.76 -19.03
C PRO A 79 54.14 5.43 -17.71
N ASP A 80 54.39 6.40 -16.82
CA ASP A 80 55.08 6.17 -15.53
C ASP A 80 54.29 6.69 -14.31
N GLN A 81 53.05 6.21 -14.12
CA GLN A 81 52.32 6.36 -12.85
C GLN A 81 52.00 5.01 -12.21
N GLU A 82 52.71 4.71 -11.13
CA GLU A 82 52.40 3.67 -10.14
C GLU A 82 50.92 3.72 -9.73
N PRO A 83 50.19 2.59 -9.70
CA PRO A 83 48.82 2.58 -9.21
C PRO A 83 48.82 2.75 -7.68
N ALA A 84 48.59 3.98 -7.22
CA ALA A 84 48.29 4.23 -5.81
C ALA A 84 47.00 3.47 -5.42
N PRO A 85 46.99 2.73 -4.29
CA PRO A 85 45.85 1.91 -3.90
C PRO A 85 44.62 2.79 -3.71
N ALA A 86 43.53 2.40 -4.37
CA ALA A 86 42.21 2.97 -4.19
C ALA A 86 41.87 3.01 -2.69
N ARG A 87 42.01 4.18 -2.07
CA ARG A 87 41.39 4.46 -0.79
C ARG A 87 39.89 4.41 -1.05
N SER A 88 39.31 3.26 -0.74
CA SER A 88 37.88 3.08 -0.55
C SER A 88 37.46 4.00 0.60
N GLY A 89 37.30 5.28 0.28
CA GLY A 89 36.60 6.23 1.11
C GLY A 89 35.15 5.81 1.06
N TYR A 90 34.71 5.20 2.16
CA TYR A 90 33.31 5.00 2.46
C TYR A 90 32.59 6.32 2.15
N VAL A 91 31.90 6.37 1.00
CA VAL A 91 30.82 7.32 0.78
C VAL A 91 29.74 6.83 1.72
N SER A 92 29.82 7.27 2.97
CA SER A 92 28.70 7.29 3.89
C SER A 92 27.65 8.17 3.22
N VAL A 93 26.82 7.55 2.38
CA VAL A 93 25.53 8.08 1.97
C VAL A 93 24.70 8.09 3.25
N ILE A 94 24.90 9.13 4.06
CA ILE A 94 23.93 9.51 5.05
C ILE A 94 22.69 9.85 4.22
N LYS A 95 21.75 8.90 4.15
CA LYS A 95 20.37 9.15 3.74
C LYS A 95 19.78 10.06 4.82
N ASP A 96 20.15 11.33 4.75
CA ASP A 96 19.81 12.38 5.70
C ASP A 96 18.40 12.90 5.40
N ASP A 97 17.42 12.00 5.45
CA ASP A 97 16.01 12.37 5.45
C ASP A 97 15.13 11.30 6.09
N LEU A 98 15.67 10.53 7.04
CA LEU A 98 14.81 9.81 7.97
C LEU A 98 14.15 10.84 8.86
N ARG A 99 12.90 11.17 8.51
CA ARG A 99 11.97 11.79 9.43
C ARG A 99 12.03 11.00 10.74
N LEU A 100 12.42 11.68 11.81
CA LEU A 100 12.49 11.10 13.15
C LEU A 100 11.12 10.64 13.65
N GLU A 101 10.06 11.22 13.10
CA GLU A 101 8.69 10.84 13.41
C GLU A 101 8.17 9.77 12.42
N PRO A 102 7.56 8.69 12.92
CA PRO A 102 6.90 7.70 12.07
C PRO A 102 5.83 8.36 11.20
N LEU A 103 5.78 7.99 9.92
CA LEU A 103 4.70 8.37 9.00
C LEU A 103 3.37 7.69 9.36
N GLY A 104 3.43 6.64 10.16
CA GLY A 104 2.27 5.88 10.57
C GLY A 104 2.63 4.62 11.33
N THR A 105 1.62 3.81 11.58
CA THR A 105 1.76 2.50 12.22
C THR A 105 0.96 1.44 11.48
N MET A 106 1.47 0.21 11.46
CA MET A 106 0.75 -0.96 11.00
C MET A 106 0.44 -1.85 12.19
N THR A 107 -0.83 -2.15 12.42
CA THR A 107 -1.26 -3.09 13.45
C THR A 107 -1.57 -4.43 12.81
N LEU A 108 -0.93 -5.48 13.30
CA LEU A 108 -1.15 -6.86 12.88
C LEU A 108 -2.30 -7.49 13.67
N ARG A 109 -2.87 -8.57 13.15
CA ARG A 109 -3.98 -9.30 13.77
C ARG A 109 -3.61 -9.99 15.08
N ASP A 110 -2.32 -10.24 15.32
CA ASP A 110 -1.81 -10.75 16.59
C ASP A 110 -1.61 -9.65 17.65
N GLY A 111 -1.91 -8.39 17.31
CA GLY A 111 -1.73 -7.22 18.17
C GLY A 111 -0.36 -6.56 18.08
N THR A 112 0.58 -7.11 17.29
CA THR A 112 1.88 -6.48 17.05
C THR A 112 1.72 -5.16 16.33
N ILE A 113 2.42 -4.12 16.80
CA ILE A 113 2.44 -2.80 16.18
C ILE A 113 3.83 -2.54 15.59
N LEU A 114 3.85 -2.20 14.30
CA LEU A 114 5.05 -1.85 13.55
C LEU A 114 5.01 -0.36 13.19
N GLU A 115 6.09 0.36 13.47
CA GLU A 115 6.23 1.76 13.10
C GLU A 115 6.68 1.87 11.64
N ILE A 116 5.95 2.66 10.86
CA ILE A 116 6.26 2.92 9.46
C ILE A 116 7.08 4.21 9.41
N MET A 117 8.38 4.07 9.17
CA MET A 117 9.29 5.21 9.02
C MET A 117 9.23 5.80 7.62
N ASP A 118 9.08 4.95 6.60
CA ASP A 118 8.92 5.38 5.21
C ASP A 118 8.12 4.36 4.39
N PHE A 119 7.40 4.84 3.37
CA PHE A 119 6.71 3.98 2.42
C PHE A 119 7.62 3.72 1.21
N VAL A 120 7.83 2.45 0.88
CA VAL A 120 8.57 2.08 -0.34
C VAL A 120 7.68 2.31 -1.55
N LYS A 121 8.22 2.91 -2.62
CA LYS A 121 7.49 3.09 -3.88
C LYS A 121 7.40 1.78 -4.66
N LEU A 122 6.20 1.50 -5.17
CA LEU A 122 5.96 0.54 -6.24
C LEU A 122 6.00 1.27 -7.59
N GLY A 123 7.13 1.21 -8.29
CA GLY A 123 7.37 1.99 -9.49
C GLY A 123 7.27 3.50 -9.18
N LYS A 124 6.17 4.15 -9.62
CA LYS A 124 5.91 5.58 -9.35
C LYS A 124 4.90 5.84 -8.22
N PHE A 125 4.32 4.80 -7.62
CA PHE A 125 3.22 4.92 -6.67
C PHE A 125 3.67 4.56 -5.26
N TYR A 126 3.22 5.30 -4.24
CA TYR A 126 3.33 4.88 -2.84
C TYR A 126 2.23 3.88 -2.49
N ILE A 127 1.01 4.16 -2.95
CA ILE A 127 -0.14 3.28 -2.83
C ILE A 127 -0.81 3.14 -4.20
N TYR A 128 -1.19 1.90 -4.50
CA TYR A 128 -2.13 1.58 -5.57
C TYR A 128 -3.24 0.71 -4.97
N LEU A 129 -4.48 1.15 -5.09
CA LEU A 129 -5.68 0.46 -4.63
C LEU A 129 -6.63 0.29 -5.81
N SER A 130 -7.05 -0.93 -6.09
CA SER A 130 -8.15 -1.22 -7.01
C SER A 130 -9.21 -2.06 -6.32
N GLY A 131 -10.49 -1.81 -6.57
CA GLY A 131 -11.58 -2.59 -5.97
C GLY A 131 -12.95 -2.00 -6.28
N LYS A 132 -14.00 -2.54 -5.66
CA LYS A 132 -15.37 -2.03 -5.77
C LYS A 132 -15.66 -1.09 -4.61
N LEU A 133 -15.83 0.20 -4.91
CA LEU A 133 -16.25 1.19 -3.92
C LEU A 133 -17.74 0.99 -3.60
N ASN A 134 -18.04 0.84 -2.31
CA ASN A 134 -19.37 0.57 -1.77
C ASN A 134 -20.08 -0.60 -2.49
N SER A 135 -19.30 -1.60 -2.93
CA SER A 135 -19.76 -2.77 -3.69
C SER A 135 -20.49 -2.47 -5.01
N ARG A 136 -20.34 -1.26 -5.56
CA ARG A 136 -21.06 -0.82 -6.77
C ARG A 136 -20.16 -0.51 -7.94
N SER A 137 -19.13 0.30 -7.71
CA SER A 137 -18.34 0.88 -8.80
C SER A 137 -16.88 0.46 -8.71
N SER A 138 -16.37 -0.16 -9.78
CA SER A 138 -14.93 -0.41 -9.93
C SER A 138 -14.18 0.92 -9.86
N THR A 139 -13.34 1.06 -8.84
CA THR A 139 -12.64 2.29 -8.49
C THR A 139 -11.16 1.98 -8.33
N VAL A 140 -10.33 2.86 -8.87
CA VAL A 140 -8.88 2.82 -8.73
C VAL A 140 -8.43 4.09 -8.04
N VAL A 141 -7.62 3.96 -6.99
CA VAL A 141 -6.97 5.07 -6.30
C VAL A 141 -5.47 4.83 -6.33
N SER A 142 -4.72 5.84 -6.75
CA SER A 142 -3.27 5.75 -6.82
C SER A 142 -2.63 7.05 -6.36
N PHE A 143 -1.67 6.96 -5.44
CA PHE A 143 -0.93 8.12 -4.95
C PHE A 143 0.52 8.06 -5.40
N THR A 144 0.98 9.14 -6.03
CA THR A 144 2.37 9.30 -6.48
C THR A 144 3.19 10.19 -5.56
N ARG A 145 2.52 11.00 -4.72
CA ARG A 145 3.13 11.89 -3.73
C ARG A 145 2.77 11.44 -2.33
N LEU A 146 3.72 11.57 -1.41
CA LEU A 146 3.50 11.21 -0.02
C LEU A 146 2.45 12.11 0.65
N SER A 147 2.38 13.39 0.27
CA SER A 147 1.39 14.34 0.77
C SER A 147 -0.06 13.91 0.50
N ASP A 148 -0.30 13.23 -0.62
CA ASP A 148 -1.64 12.75 -0.97
C ASP A 148 -2.05 11.59 -0.05
N LEU A 149 -1.08 10.76 0.38
CA LEU A 149 -1.30 9.68 1.33
C LEU A 149 -1.63 10.22 2.73
N GLN A 150 -1.02 11.33 3.14
CA GLN A 150 -1.28 11.97 4.43
C GLN A 150 -2.73 12.47 4.58
N MET A 151 -3.50 12.58 3.48
CA MET A 151 -4.93 12.89 3.54
C MET A 151 -5.77 11.73 4.08
N TRP A 152 -5.25 10.51 4.04
CA TRP A 152 -5.85 9.35 4.71
C TRP A 152 -5.45 9.34 6.18
N ALA A 153 -6.41 9.04 7.04
CA ALA A 153 -6.18 8.87 8.47
C ALA A 153 -5.91 7.39 8.80
N SER A 154 -6.70 6.48 8.23
CA SER A 154 -6.50 5.05 8.45
C SER A 154 -7.03 4.17 7.32
N ILE A 155 -6.52 2.95 7.26
CA ILE A 155 -6.98 1.86 6.43
C ILE A 155 -7.21 0.66 7.36
N THR A 156 -8.45 0.18 7.44
CA THR A 156 -8.80 -0.97 8.29
C THR A 156 -9.19 -2.16 7.42
N PHE A 157 -8.62 -3.33 7.69
CA PHE A 157 -8.80 -4.55 6.91
C PHE A 157 -9.74 -5.51 7.65
N ARG A 158 -10.90 -5.78 7.05
CA ARG A 158 -11.79 -6.84 7.55
C ARG A 158 -11.19 -8.20 7.20
N ASP A 159 -10.80 -8.35 5.95
CA ASP A 159 -10.05 -9.48 5.39
C ASP A 159 -9.02 -8.96 4.37
N GLN A 160 -8.31 -9.84 3.66
CA GLN A 160 -7.26 -9.44 2.72
C GLN A 160 -7.78 -8.70 1.46
N HIS A 161 -9.09 -8.76 1.18
CA HIS A 161 -9.76 -8.19 0.02
C HIS A 161 -10.89 -7.20 0.38
N THR A 162 -11.13 -6.96 1.66
CA THR A 162 -12.16 -6.03 2.13
C THR A 162 -11.54 -5.05 3.12
N LEU A 163 -11.59 -3.77 2.77
CA LEU A 163 -10.99 -2.72 3.58
C LEU A 163 -11.87 -1.46 3.62
N THR A 164 -11.69 -0.69 4.69
CA THR A 164 -12.30 0.63 4.84
C THR A 164 -11.18 1.66 4.94
N VAL A 165 -11.25 2.69 4.10
CA VAL A 165 -10.36 3.84 4.17
C VAL A 165 -11.11 4.98 4.83
N VAL A 166 -10.50 5.60 5.83
CA VAL A 166 -11.01 6.81 6.49
C VAL A 166 -10.09 7.96 6.16
N ASP A 167 -10.64 9.05 5.61
CA ASP A 167 -9.88 10.28 5.39
C ASP A 167 -9.79 11.16 6.65
N ARG A 168 -8.94 12.20 6.63
CA ARG A 168 -8.86 13.15 7.76
C ARG A 168 -10.14 13.95 7.99
N GLY A 169 -11.01 14.07 6.99
CA GLY A 169 -12.35 14.63 7.10
C GLY A 169 -13.36 13.69 7.76
N ARG A 170 -12.94 12.48 8.20
CA ARG A 170 -13.77 11.40 8.75
C ARG A 170 -14.77 10.82 7.75
N LYS A 171 -14.53 10.97 6.45
CA LYS A 171 -15.30 10.28 5.43
C LYS A 171 -14.79 8.85 5.32
N GLU A 172 -15.73 7.91 5.33
CA GLU A 172 -15.44 6.50 5.16
C GLU A 172 -15.69 6.05 3.72
N MET A 173 -14.76 5.26 3.18
CA MET A 173 -14.84 4.65 1.87
C MET A 173 -14.66 3.14 2.04
N PHE A 174 -15.73 2.39 1.79
CA PHE A 174 -15.73 0.94 1.90
C PHE A 174 -15.36 0.31 0.56
N PHE A 175 -14.32 -0.52 0.54
CA PHE A 175 -13.88 -1.24 -0.65
C PHE A 175 -14.06 -2.75 -0.47
N THR A 176 -14.70 -3.38 -1.45
CA THR A 176 -14.81 -4.84 -1.60
C THR A 176 -14.02 -5.31 -2.81
N GLU A 177 -13.65 -6.60 -2.83
CA GLU A 177 -12.79 -7.17 -3.89
C GLU A 177 -11.51 -6.33 -4.12
N ALA A 178 -11.01 -5.75 -3.04
CA ALA A 178 -9.95 -4.78 -3.03
C ALA A 178 -8.57 -5.45 -3.15
N ARG A 179 -7.68 -4.78 -3.89
CA ARG A 179 -6.26 -5.10 -3.98
C ARG A 179 -5.49 -3.84 -3.66
N LEU A 180 -4.94 -3.80 -2.46
CA LEU A 180 -4.01 -2.77 -2.03
C LEU A 180 -2.58 -3.24 -2.28
N TYR A 181 -1.75 -2.37 -2.82
CA TYR A 181 -0.32 -2.59 -3.05
C TYR A 181 0.47 -1.45 -2.40
N LEU A 182 1.51 -1.85 -1.66
CA LEU A 182 2.37 -0.97 -0.87
C LEU A 182 3.78 -1.53 -0.93
N GLY A 183 4.71 -0.79 -1.55
CA GLY A 183 6.12 -1.15 -1.71
C GLY A 183 6.44 -2.35 -2.61
N THR A 184 5.47 -3.21 -2.90
CA THR A 184 5.63 -4.41 -3.72
C THR A 184 4.35 -4.68 -4.54
N ASP A 185 4.52 -5.25 -5.72
CA ASP A 185 3.47 -5.79 -6.59
C ASP A 185 2.99 -7.19 -6.15
N SER A 186 3.63 -7.76 -5.12
CA SER A 186 3.23 -9.04 -4.55
C SER A 186 1.75 -9.02 -4.14
N PRO A 187 0.98 -10.05 -4.51
CA PRO A 187 -0.41 -10.16 -4.08
C PRO A 187 -0.52 -10.44 -2.57
N ASN A 188 0.55 -10.96 -1.95
CA ASN A 188 0.49 -11.55 -0.61
C ASN A 188 1.19 -10.72 0.47
N THR A 189 2.05 -9.78 0.09
CA THR A 189 2.89 -9.05 1.05
C THR A 189 2.83 -7.53 0.86
N PHE A 190 3.14 -6.80 1.92
CA PHE A 190 3.48 -5.39 1.92
C PHE A 190 4.95 -5.22 2.27
N THR A 191 5.54 -4.13 1.77
CA THR A 191 6.94 -3.79 2.05
C THR A 191 7.05 -2.31 2.43
N PHE A 192 7.66 -2.01 3.57
CA PHE A 192 7.87 -0.64 4.06
C PHE A 192 9.15 -0.54 4.88
N THR A 193 9.59 0.69 5.17
CA THR A 193 10.75 0.92 6.03
C THR A 193 10.31 1.05 7.47
N THR A 194 10.95 0.30 8.37
CA THR A 194 10.79 0.40 9.82
C THR A 194 12.15 0.69 10.48
N LEU A 195 12.15 0.91 11.79
CA LEU A 195 13.38 1.09 12.57
C LEU A 195 13.70 -0.22 13.30
N ASN A 196 14.88 -0.77 13.05
CA ASN A 196 15.35 -1.94 13.77
C ASN A 196 15.61 -1.56 15.24
N ARG A 197 14.92 -2.24 16.16
CA ARG A 197 14.96 -1.93 17.60
C ARG A 197 16.32 -2.17 18.26
N ASN A 198 17.20 -2.97 17.66
CA ASN A 198 18.48 -3.34 18.25
C ASN A 198 19.58 -2.33 17.95
N ASN A 199 19.58 -1.75 16.75
CA ASN A 199 20.65 -0.88 16.27
C ASN A 199 20.17 0.50 15.80
N PHE A 200 18.86 0.76 15.87
CA PHE A 200 18.22 2.00 15.42
C PHE A 200 18.54 2.35 13.97
N GLN A 201 18.82 1.35 13.14
CA GLN A 201 19.02 1.53 11.71
C GLN A 201 17.71 1.26 10.97
N PRO A 202 17.45 1.97 9.86
CA PRO A 202 16.32 1.69 9.00
C PRO A 202 16.45 0.30 8.39
N GLU A 203 15.37 -0.46 8.37
CA GLU A 203 15.30 -1.75 7.71
C GLU A 203 14.00 -1.89 6.92
N THR A 204 14.05 -2.68 5.85
CA THR A 204 12.87 -3.03 5.07
C THR A 204 12.12 -4.16 5.76
N ALA A 205 10.91 -3.88 6.22
CA ALA A 205 9.99 -4.89 6.73
C ALA A 205 9.14 -5.47 5.60
N VAL A 206 8.93 -6.79 5.63
CA VAL A 206 8.00 -7.51 4.75
C VAL A 206 6.94 -8.16 5.62
N VAL A 207 5.68 -7.85 5.34
CA VAL A 207 4.53 -8.31 6.14
C VAL A 207 3.49 -8.96 5.23
N TYR A 208 2.90 -10.08 5.63
CA TYR A 208 1.81 -10.69 4.87
C TYR A 208 0.51 -9.90 5.02
N LYS A 209 -0.18 -9.63 3.89
CA LYS A 209 -1.42 -8.82 3.87
C LYS A 209 -2.52 -9.42 4.74
N ARG A 210 -2.62 -10.75 4.76
CA ARG A 210 -3.62 -11.47 5.58
C ARG A 210 -3.46 -11.21 7.07
N ASP A 211 -2.24 -10.91 7.52
CA ASP A 211 -1.92 -10.72 8.94
C ASP A 211 -2.10 -9.26 9.37
N VAL A 212 -2.41 -8.34 8.44
CA VAL A 212 -2.63 -6.92 8.75
C VAL A 212 -4.08 -6.69 9.18
N ALA A 213 -4.26 -5.98 10.29
CA ALA A 213 -5.55 -5.52 10.79
C ALA A 213 -5.82 -4.07 10.40
N SER A 214 -4.84 -3.18 10.55
CA SER A 214 -4.99 -1.78 10.15
C SER A 214 -3.65 -1.09 9.85
N ILE A 215 -3.72 0.01 9.12
CA ILE A 215 -2.64 0.97 8.89
C ILE A 215 -3.17 2.34 9.29
N THR A 216 -2.49 3.02 10.21
CA THR A 216 -2.76 4.41 10.61
C THR A 216 -1.69 5.31 10.02
N ILE A 217 -2.07 6.49 9.52
CA ILE A 217 -1.17 7.43 8.84
C ILE A 217 -1.22 8.77 9.60
N ASN A 218 -0.04 9.33 9.89
CA ASN A 218 0.16 10.55 10.69
C ASN A 218 0.19 11.84 9.86
#